data_AF-A0A232FB09-F1
#
_entry.id   AF-A0A232FB09-F1
#
_cell.length_a   1.000
_cell.length_b   1.000
_cell.length_c   1.000
_cell.angle_alpha   90.00
_cell.angle_beta   90.00
_cell.angle_gamma   90.00
#
_symmetry.space_group_name_H-M   'P 1'
#
loop_
_entity.id
_entity.type
_entity.pdbx_description
1 polymer ?
#
loop_
_entity_poly.entity_id
_entity_poly.type
_entity_poly.pdbx_seq_one_letter_code
_entity_poly.pdbx_strand_id
1 'polypeptide(L)'
;MLPIYLFNDDLEVGNAFGSHAGNLKFGALYASIACLPPRIASRLISIVLTLLVNSKDKKDVKDEDRFSKIVDELNFLREKGISIKDKNSLYTVKFQLVMILGDNLGLNGLFGFIESFLANYFCRICKALSDEACRITEEDETILRNRENYEADVKLGKSAYRYKIAMHFQQNFKLSYNRKFNCRYDA
;
A
#
# COMPACT_ATOMS: atom_id res chain seq x y z
N MET A 1 -19.06 -6.32 9.44
CA MET A 1 -18.03 -6.18 8.38
C MET A 1 -16.69 -6.06 9.07
N LEU A 2 -15.70 -6.88 8.70
CA LEU A 2 -14.38 -6.92 9.36
C LEU A 2 -13.36 -6.06 8.60
N PRO A 3 -12.57 -5.22 9.28
CA PRO A 3 -11.54 -4.40 8.66
C PRO A 3 -10.30 -5.21 8.29
N ILE A 4 -9.78 -5.02 7.07
CA ILE A 4 -8.53 -5.59 6.57
C ILE A 4 -7.46 -4.51 6.45
N TYR A 5 -6.24 -4.83 6.89
CA TYR A 5 -5.02 -4.12 6.54
C TYR A 5 -4.24 -4.90 5.48
N LEU A 6 -3.69 -4.18 4.51
CA LEU A 6 -2.63 -4.69 3.66
C LEU A 6 -1.30 -4.11 4.10
N PHE A 7 -0.26 -4.92 4.21
CA PHE A 7 1.10 -4.51 4.53
C PHE A 7 2.02 -4.89 3.38
N ASN A 8 2.71 -3.91 2.80
CA ASN A 8 3.69 -4.10 1.75
C ASN A 8 5.10 -4.12 2.33
N ASP A 9 5.86 -5.15 2.01
CA ASP A 9 7.26 -5.33 2.39
C ASP A 9 8.08 -5.85 1.22
N ASP A 10 9.39 -5.67 1.26
CA ASP A 10 10.31 -6.27 0.28
C ASP A 10 11.07 -7.44 0.96
N LEU A 11 10.92 -8.64 0.39
CA LEU A 11 11.57 -9.87 0.81
C LEU A 11 12.76 -10.18 -0.10
N GLU A 12 13.95 -10.36 0.46
CA GLU A 12 15.11 -10.89 -0.27
C GLU A 12 15.31 -12.37 0.05
N VAL A 13 15.18 -13.24 -0.96
CA VAL A 13 15.34 -14.69 -0.79
C VAL A 13 16.70 -15.07 -1.38
N GLY A 14 17.76 -14.93 -0.58
CA GLY A 14 19.12 -15.20 -1.00
C GLY A 14 20.15 -14.81 0.06
N ASN A 15 21.42 -14.99 -0.26
CA ASN A 15 22.50 -14.56 0.62
C ASN A 15 22.67 -13.04 0.50
N ALA A 16 22.14 -12.28 1.47
CA ALA A 16 22.16 -10.81 1.48
C ALA A 16 23.57 -10.19 1.52
N PHE A 17 24.61 -11.00 1.78
CA PHE A 17 26.01 -10.57 1.87
C PHE A 17 26.89 -11.08 0.72
N GLY A 18 26.35 -11.86 -0.22
CA GLY A 18 27.10 -12.43 -1.34
C GLY A 18 27.18 -11.50 -2.56
N SER A 19 28.06 -11.81 -3.51
CA SER A 19 28.15 -11.12 -4.82
C SER A 19 26.87 -11.20 -5.66
N HIS A 20 25.91 -12.04 -5.25
CA HIS A 20 24.58 -12.16 -5.84
C HIS A 20 23.45 -11.57 -4.99
N ALA A 21 23.77 -10.81 -3.93
CA ALA A 21 22.80 -10.05 -3.15
C ALA A 21 21.97 -9.13 -4.07
N GLY A 22 20.67 -9.05 -3.82
CA GLY A 22 19.71 -8.25 -4.60
C GLY A 22 19.15 -8.92 -5.86
N ASN A 23 19.67 -10.08 -6.29
CA ASN A 23 19.21 -10.74 -7.53
C ASN A 23 17.84 -11.42 -7.42
N LEU A 24 17.40 -11.77 -6.21
CA LEU A 24 16.16 -12.49 -5.95
C LEU A 24 15.29 -11.76 -4.91
N LYS A 25 14.92 -10.52 -5.26
CA LYS A 25 14.10 -9.65 -4.42
C LYS A 25 12.63 -9.73 -4.84
N PHE A 26 11.73 -9.89 -3.89
CA PHE A 26 10.29 -9.93 -4.09
C PHE A 26 9.61 -8.80 -3.31
N GLY A 27 8.60 -8.16 -3.90
CA GLY A 27 7.63 -7.39 -3.15
C GLY A 27 6.54 -8.33 -2.64
N ALA A 28 6.27 -8.31 -1.34
CA ALA A 28 5.28 -9.13 -0.69
C ALA A 28 4.17 -8.26 -0.10
N LEU A 29 2.92 -8.67 -0.33
CA LEU A 29 1.74 -8.02 0.21
C LEU A 29 1.04 -8.98 1.17
N TYR A 30 0.88 -8.57 2.42
CA TYR A 30 0.27 -9.35 3.49
C TYR A 30 -1.07 -8.74 3.90
N ALA A 31 -2.09 -9.57 4.08
CA ALA A 31 -3.36 -9.17 4.68
C ALA A 31 -3.42 -9.57 6.15
N SER A 32 -4.05 -8.72 6.96
CA SER A 32 -4.39 -9.03 8.35
C SER A 32 -5.73 -8.40 8.73
N ILE A 33 -6.42 -8.98 9.72
CA ILE A 33 -7.69 -8.43 10.24
C ILE A 33 -7.36 -7.42 11.35
N ALA A 34 -7.73 -6.16 11.14
CA ALA A 34 -7.30 -5.05 11.98
C ALA A 34 -7.87 -5.06 13.41
N CYS A 35 -9.00 -5.74 13.62
CA CYS A 35 -9.70 -5.77 14.91
C CYS A 35 -9.41 -7.03 15.75
N LEU A 36 -8.40 -7.82 15.38
CA LEU A 36 -8.01 -8.98 16.18
C LEU A 36 -7.31 -8.53 17.48
N PRO A 37 -7.56 -9.20 18.62
CA PRO A 37 -6.80 -8.96 19.84
C PRO A 37 -5.29 -9.08 19.60
N PRO A 38 -4.43 -8.26 20.23
CA PRO A 38 -2.99 -8.23 19.97
C PRO A 38 -2.31 -9.59 20.03
N ARG A 39 -2.70 -10.43 21.01
CA ARG A 39 -2.19 -11.81 21.19
C ARG A 39 -2.47 -12.72 19.99
N ILE A 40 -3.55 -12.48 19.25
CA ILE A 40 -3.91 -13.25 18.05
C ILE A 40 -3.28 -12.59 16.83
N ALA A 41 -3.40 -11.27 16.71
CA ALA A 41 -2.85 -10.49 15.60
C ALA A 41 -1.33 -10.66 15.43
N SER A 42 -0.59 -10.86 16.53
CA SER A 42 0.85 -11.09 16.49
C SER A 42 1.27 -12.50 16.07
N ARG A 43 0.33 -13.43 15.89
CA ARG A 43 0.65 -14.80 15.44
C ARG A 43 0.86 -14.81 13.94
N LEU A 44 1.84 -15.58 13.48
CA LEU A 44 2.12 -15.76 12.05
C LEU A 44 0.89 -16.22 11.25
N ILE A 45 0.00 -17.03 11.84
CA ILE A 45 -1.24 -17.49 11.21
C ILE A 45 -2.25 -16.35 10.91
N SER A 46 -2.11 -15.20 11.58
CA SER A 46 -2.97 -14.03 11.36
C SER A 46 -2.41 -13.07 10.30
N ILE A 47 -1.23 -13.36 9.76
CA ILE A 47 -0.58 -12.61 8.68
C ILE A 47 -0.67 -13.48 7.42
N VAL A 48 -1.60 -13.14 6.53
CA VAL A 48 -1.88 -13.92 5.32
C VAL A 48 -1.11 -13.31 4.16
N LEU A 49 -0.19 -14.05 3.55
CA LEU A 49 0.44 -13.62 2.31
C LEU A 49 -0.60 -13.63 1.16
N THR A 50 -0.76 -12.49 0.48
CA THR A 50 -1.79 -12.32 -0.57
C THR A 50 -1.21 -12.19 -1.97
N LEU A 51 -0.05 -11.54 -2.11
CA LEU A 51 0.61 -11.35 -3.39
C LEU A 51 2.13 -11.39 -3.21
N LEU A 52 2.81 -12.06 -4.13
CA LEU A 52 4.26 -12.01 -4.31
C LEU A 52 4.56 -11.52 -5.71
N VAL A 53 5.46 -10.54 -5.82
CA VAL A 53 5.89 -9.95 -7.08
C VAL A 53 7.40 -10.03 -7.15
N ASN A 54 7.96 -10.64 -8.20
CA ASN A 54 9.38 -10.56 -8.43
C ASN A 54 9.78 -9.12 -8.82
N SER A 55 10.86 -8.59 -8.25
CA SER A 55 11.33 -7.24 -8.57
C SER A 55 11.74 -7.07 -10.03
N LYS A 56 12.06 -8.16 -10.73
CA LYS A 56 12.30 -8.15 -12.18
C LYS A 56 11.01 -7.85 -12.96
N ASP A 57 9.92 -8.50 -12.58
CA ASP A 57 8.60 -8.35 -13.21
C ASP A 57 7.99 -6.95 -13.00
N LYS A 58 8.48 -6.17 -12.00
CA LYS A 58 8.06 -4.76 -11.79
C LYS A 58 8.32 -3.88 -13.03
N LYS A 59 9.27 -4.23 -13.90
CA LYS A 59 9.57 -3.46 -15.13
C LYS A 59 8.77 -3.91 -16.34
N ASP A 60 8.42 -5.20 -16.38
CA ASP A 60 7.90 -5.86 -17.57
C ASP A 60 6.37 -6.00 -17.54
N VAL A 61 5.77 -6.01 -16.34
CA VAL A 61 4.33 -6.15 -16.12
C VAL A 61 3.74 -4.84 -15.63
N LYS A 62 2.62 -4.40 -16.24
CA LYS A 62 1.90 -3.22 -15.77
C LYS A 62 1.32 -3.47 -14.39
N ASP A 63 1.30 -2.42 -13.57
CA ASP A 63 0.76 -2.48 -12.21
C ASP A 63 -0.72 -2.86 -12.16
N GLU A 64 -1.50 -2.47 -13.17
CA GLU A 64 -2.90 -2.85 -13.32
C GLU A 64 -3.07 -4.36 -13.39
N ASP A 65 -2.26 -5.02 -14.22
CA ASP A 65 -2.30 -6.47 -14.38
C ASP A 65 -1.78 -7.17 -13.12
N ARG A 66 -0.72 -6.62 -12.51
CA ARG A 66 -0.08 -7.14 -11.30
C ARG A 66 -1.00 -7.17 -10.08
N PHE A 67 -1.77 -6.11 -9.87
CA PHE A 67 -2.66 -5.97 -8.71
C PHE A 67 -4.12 -6.33 -8.99
N SER A 68 -4.50 -6.59 -10.24
CA SER A 68 -5.86 -6.97 -10.63
C SER A 68 -6.46 -8.06 -9.72
N LYS A 69 -5.72 -9.16 -9.53
CA LYS A 69 -6.17 -10.31 -8.74
C LYS A 69 -6.47 -9.96 -7.28
N ILE A 70 -5.62 -9.15 -6.65
CA ILE A 70 -5.86 -8.76 -5.25
C ILE A 70 -7.01 -7.76 -5.15
N VAL A 71 -7.18 -6.87 -6.13
CA VAL A 71 -8.32 -5.95 -6.19
C VAL A 71 -9.63 -6.73 -6.34
N ASP A 72 -9.67 -7.72 -7.22
CA ASP A 72 -10.83 -8.58 -7.43
C ASP A 72 -11.18 -9.37 -6.17
N GLU A 73 -10.19 -9.95 -5.49
CA GLU A 73 -10.40 -10.68 -4.24
C GLU A 73 -10.92 -9.77 -3.12
N LEU A 74 -10.39 -8.56 -2.99
CA LEU A 74 -10.88 -7.58 -2.02
C LEU A 74 -12.33 -7.16 -2.33
N ASN A 75 -12.67 -6.98 -3.61
CA ASN A 75 -14.05 -6.68 -4.02
C ASN A 75 -14.99 -7.86 -3.71
N PHE A 76 -14.54 -9.10 -3.96
CA PHE A 76 -15.27 -10.31 -3.59
C PHE A 76 -15.53 -10.38 -2.07
N LEU A 77 -14.50 -10.19 -1.25
CA LEU A 77 -14.60 -10.22 0.22
C LEU A 77 -15.51 -9.12 0.76
N ARG A 78 -15.60 -7.98 0.06
CA ARG A 78 -16.50 -6.88 0.41
C ARG A 78 -17.94 -7.14 0.03
N GLU A 79 -18.18 -7.55 -1.21
CA GLU A 79 -19.54 -7.67 -1.75
C GLU A 79 -20.20 -8.97 -1.32
N LYS A 80 -19.48 -10.09 -1.49
CA LYS A 80 -19.98 -11.44 -1.20
C LYS A 80 -19.59 -11.89 0.20
N GLY A 81 -18.33 -11.68 0.59
CA GLY A 81 -17.80 -12.15 1.88
C GLY A 81 -17.59 -13.66 1.93
N ILE A 82 -17.22 -14.16 3.12
CA ILE A 82 -16.95 -15.58 3.38
C ILE A 82 -18.10 -16.16 4.19
N SER A 83 -18.65 -17.29 3.72
CA SER A 83 -19.71 -18.00 4.44
C SER A 83 -19.10 -19.07 5.36
N ILE A 84 -19.40 -18.95 6.65
CA ILE A 84 -18.94 -19.84 7.72
C ILE A 84 -20.16 -20.57 8.26
N LYS A 85 -20.12 -21.90 8.22
CA LYS A 85 -21.15 -22.75 8.81
C LYS A 85 -20.70 -23.14 10.22
N ASP A 86 -21.47 -22.76 11.23
CA ASP A 86 -21.29 -23.24 12.60
C ASP A 86 -22.58 -23.91 13.08
N LYS A 87 -22.46 -25.18 13.47
CA LYS A 87 -23.56 -26.06 13.87
C LYS A 87 -24.73 -26.03 12.86
N ASN A 88 -25.78 -25.26 13.16
CA ASN A 88 -27.01 -25.13 12.38
C ASN A 88 -27.21 -23.74 11.76
N SER A 89 -26.20 -22.88 11.79
CA SER A 89 -26.31 -21.50 11.32
C SER A 89 -25.24 -21.20 10.29
N LEU A 90 -25.64 -20.54 9.20
CA LEU A 90 -24.75 -20.04 8.16
C LEU A 90 -24.56 -18.54 8.38
N TYR A 91 -23.32 -18.14 8.63
CA TYR A 91 -22.95 -16.75 8.81
C TYR A 91 -22.15 -16.28 7.61
N THR A 92 -22.50 -15.14 7.03
CA THR A 92 -21.68 -14.51 5.99
C THR A 92 -20.93 -13.33 6.57
N VAL A 93 -19.60 -13.44 6.61
CA VAL A 93 -18.69 -12.41 7.10
C VAL A 93 -18.15 -11.62 5.92
N LYS A 94 -18.49 -10.34 5.84
CA LYS A 94 -17.95 -9.41 4.83
C LYS A 94 -16.76 -8.65 5.37
N PHE A 95 -15.86 -8.25 4.49
CA PHE A 95 -14.63 -7.54 4.84
C PHE A 95 -14.52 -6.19 4.14
N GLN A 96 -13.70 -5.30 4.67
CA GLN A 96 -13.43 -4.00 4.05
C GLN A 96 -11.96 -3.66 4.21
N LEU A 97 -11.25 -3.40 3.11
CA LEU A 97 -9.92 -2.80 3.15
C LEU A 97 -10.04 -1.40 3.76
N VAL A 98 -9.31 -1.16 4.85
CA VAL A 98 -9.31 0.13 5.56
C VAL A 98 -7.96 0.84 5.49
N MET A 99 -6.85 0.11 5.36
CA MET A 99 -5.51 0.71 5.33
C MET A 99 -4.54 -0.13 4.52
N ILE A 100 -3.62 0.56 3.85
CA ILE A 100 -2.42 -0.03 3.25
C ILE A 100 -1.23 0.56 4.00
N LEU A 101 -0.36 -0.33 4.46
CA LEU A 101 0.77 -0.08 5.33
C LEU A 101 2.04 -0.51 4.61
N GLY A 102 3.17 0.05 5.02
CA GLY A 102 4.48 -0.27 4.47
C GLY A 102 5.49 0.79 4.86
N ASP A 103 6.75 0.58 4.49
CA ASP A 103 7.78 1.59 4.62
C ASP A 103 7.58 2.72 3.58
N ASN A 104 8.33 3.82 3.72
CA ASN A 104 8.17 4.97 2.83
C ASN A 104 8.47 4.62 1.36
N LEU A 105 9.52 3.82 1.12
CA LEU A 105 9.93 3.45 -0.22
C LEU A 105 8.90 2.54 -0.88
N GLY A 106 8.46 1.50 -0.17
CA GLY A 106 7.45 0.57 -0.64
C GLY A 106 6.09 1.22 -0.88
N LEU A 107 5.64 2.10 0.02
CA LEU A 107 4.39 2.85 -0.19
C LEU A 107 4.49 3.85 -1.35
N ASN A 108 5.61 4.56 -1.51
CA ASN A 108 5.80 5.42 -2.67
C ASN A 108 5.74 4.61 -3.98
N GLY A 109 6.43 3.47 -4.04
CA GLY A 109 6.40 2.57 -5.18
C GLY A 109 5.01 2.02 -5.47
N LEU A 110 4.32 1.52 -4.44
CA LEU A 110 2.98 0.95 -4.54
C LEU A 110 1.92 1.94 -5.03
N PHE A 111 2.14 3.24 -4.78
CA PHE A 111 1.25 4.32 -5.17
C PHE A 111 1.76 5.17 -6.35
N GLY A 112 2.91 4.81 -6.93
CA GLY A 112 3.39 5.35 -8.21
C GLY A 112 4.12 6.68 -8.08
N PHE A 113 4.43 7.04 -6.84
CA PHE A 113 5.29 8.15 -6.51
C PHE A 113 6.75 7.77 -6.74
N ILE A 114 7.61 8.79 -6.72
CA ILE A 114 9.03 8.58 -6.87
C ILE A 114 9.63 7.92 -5.62
N GLU A 115 10.43 6.89 -5.87
CA GLU A 115 11.20 6.11 -4.91
C GLU A 115 12.60 6.72 -4.69
N SER A 116 12.68 8.05 -4.55
CA SER A 116 13.93 8.76 -4.34
C SER A 116 13.74 9.90 -3.36
N PHE A 117 14.47 9.86 -2.25
CA PHE A 117 14.50 10.93 -1.25
C PHE A 117 15.23 12.19 -1.73
N LEU A 118 15.97 12.09 -2.85
CA LEU A 118 16.65 13.24 -3.47
C LEU A 118 15.79 13.95 -4.51
N ALA A 119 14.59 13.43 -4.81
CA ALA A 119 13.69 14.07 -5.75
C ALA A 119 13.12 15.37 -5.16
N ASN A 120 12.93 16.39 -6.00
CA ASN A 120 12.31 17.65 -5.58
C ASN A 120 10.92 17.44 -4.97
N TYR A 121 10.20 16.39 -5.39
CA TYR A 121 8.87 16.04 -4.86
C TYR A 121 8.86 14.59 -4.38
N PHE A 122 9.54 14.30 -3.28
CA PHE A 122 9.66 12.94 -2.74
C PHE A 122 8.44 12.50 -1.87
N CYS A 123 7.67 13.47 -1.36
CA CYS A 123 6.57 13.20 -0.43
C CYS A 123 5.28 12.75 -1.15
N ARG A 124 4.69 11.63 -0.70
CA ARG A 124 3.37 11.15 -1.16
C ARG A 124 2.17 11.90 -0.59
N ILE A 125 2.39 12.75 0.41
CA ILE A 125 1.36 13.39 1.22
C ILE A 125 1.16 14.84 0.80
N CYS A 126 2.26 15.54 0.59
CA CYS A 126 2.28 16.95 0.22
C CYS A 126 3.19 17.19 -0.99
N LYS A 127 3.12 18.42 -1.50
CA LYS A 127 3.83 18.91 -2.66
C LYS A 127 5.03 19.80 -2.28
N ALA A 128 5.47 19.76 -1.02
CA ALA A 128 6.65 20.49 -0.58
C ALA A 128 7.87 20.13 -1.44
N LEU A 129 8.66 21.13 -1.78
CA LEU A 129 9.97 20.92 -2.39
C LEU A 129 10.95 20.31 -1.36
N SER A 130 12.03 19.71 -1.85
CA SER A 130 13.01 19.05 -0.97
C SER A 130 13.68 20.00 0.03
N ASP A 131 13.91 21.24 -0.35
CA ASP A 131 14.50 22.28 0.50
C ASP A 131 13.47 22.91 1.46
N GLU A 132 12.20 22.99 1.05
CA GLU A 132 11.08 23.43 1.89
C GLU A 132 10.74 22.39 2.95
N ALA A 133 10.75 21.10 2.59
CA ALA A 133 10.36 20.00 3.48
C ALA A 133 11.21 19.93 4.75
N CYS A 134 12.47 20.36 4.71
CA CYS A 134 13.35 20.45 5.88
C CYS A 134 12.97 21.58 6.86
N ARG A 135 12.12 22.52 6.43
CA ARG A 135 11.72 23.71 7.21
C ARG A 135 10.26 23.66 7.66
N ILE A 136 9.44 22.81 7.04
CA ILE A 136 8.02 22.66 7.39
C ILE A 136 7.92 21.90 8.72
N THR A 137 7.32 22.54 9.72
CA THR A 137 7.08 21.96 11.06
C THR A 137 5.61 21.71 11.34
N GLU A 138 4.72 22.24 10.51
CA GLU A 138 3.27 22.14 10.64
C GLU A 138 2.66 21.67 9.32
N GLU A 139 1.49 21.03 9.38
CA GLU A 139 0.79 20.62 8.16
C GLU A 139 0.23 21.85 7.43
N ASP A 140 0.62 22.03 6.18
CA ASP A 140 0.08 23.07 5.30
C ASP A 140 -0.92 22.45 4.31
N GLU A 141 -2.21 22.70 4.56
CA GLU A 141 -3.32 22.19 3.75
C GLU A 141 -3.24 22.60 2.28
N THR A 142 -2.62 23.75 1.98
CA THR A 142 -2.57 24.31 0.61
C THR A 142 -1.69 23.49 -0.33
N ILE A 143 -0.69 22.79 0.23
CA ILE A 143 0.25 21.96 -0.52
C ILE A 143 -0.05 20.46 -0.39
N LEU A 144 -1.11 20.07 0.32
CA LEU A 144 -1.49 18.66 0.44
C LEU A 144 -1.90 18.07 -0.91
N ARG A 145 -1.48 16.83 -1.17
CA ARG A 145 -1.91 16.07 -2.34
C ARG A 145 -3.37 15.66 -2.16
N ASN A 146 -4.17 15.93 -3.18
CA ASN A 146 -5.55 15.50 -3.29
C ASN A 146 -5.77 14.87 -4.67
N ARG A 147 -7.00 14.43 -4.94
CA ARG A 147 -7.29 13.72 -6.18
C ARG A 147 -7.13 14.65 -7.38
N GLU A 148 -7.64 15.85 -7.25
CA GLU A 148 -7.71 16.85 -8.32
C GLU A 148 -6.30 17.27 -8.74
N ASN A 149 -5.44 17.58 -7.78
CA ASN A 149 -4.06 17.98 -8.04
C ASN A 149 -3.17 16.81 -8.47
N TYR A 150 -3.43 15.58 -8.00
CA TYR A 150 -2.77 14.38 -8.49
C TYR A 150 -3.08 14.14 -9.96
N GLU A 151 -4.37 14.13 -10.34
CA GLU A 151 -4.79 13.91 -11.73
C GLU A 151 -4.25 15.00 -12.65
N ALA A 152 -4.21 16.25 -12.20
CA ALA A 152 -3.61 17.36 -12.93
C ALA A 152 -2.09 17.19 -13.10
N ASP A 153 -1.37 16.86 -12.02
CA ASP A 153 0.09 16.75 -12.09
C ASP A 153 0.54 15.52 -12.91
N VAL A 154 -0.21 14.41 -12.89
CA VAL A 154 0.03 13.24 -13.73
C VAL A 154 -0.16 13.59 -15.22
N LYS A 155 -1.21 14.34 -15.57
CA LYS A 155 -1.42 14.82 -16.95
C LYS A 155 -0.30 15.75 -17.43
N LEU A 156 0.21 16.59 -16.52
CA LEU A 156 1.30 17.52 -16.80
C LEU A 156 2.69 16.86 -16.82
N GLY A 157 2.79 15.56 -16.50
CA GLY A 157 4.05 14.83 -16.48
C GLY A 157 5.05 15.37 -15.46
N LYS A 158 4.58 15.93 -14.33
CA LYS A 158 5.50 16.46 -13.32
C LYS A 158 6.38 15.35 -12.75
N SER A 159 7.63 15.68 -12.47
CA SER A 159 8.68 14.82 -11.92
C SER A 159 8.45 14.37 -10.48
N ALA A 160 7.20 14.21 -10.03
CA ALA A 160 6.81 13.64 -8.75
C ALA A 160 6.22 12.22 -8.90
N TYR A 161 5.89 11.83 -10.14
CA TYR A 161 5.17 10.60 -10.47
C TYR A 161 5.97 9.79 -11.49
N ARG A 162 5.99 8.47 -11.34
CA ARG A 162 6.61 7.58 -12.33
C ARG A 162 5.59 7.05 -13.34
N TYR A 163 4.35 6.77 -12.92
CA TYR A 163 3.28 6.23 -13.76
C TYR A 163 1.92 6.33 -13.03
N LYS A 164 0.83 6.15 -13.78
CA LYS A 164 -0.55 6.11 -13.26
C LYS A 164 -0.81 4.73 -12.64
N ILE A 165 -1.37 4.65 -11.42
CA ILE A 165 -1.46 3.39 -10.64
C ILE A 165 -2.86 2.79 -10.51
N ALA A 166 -2.87 1.45 -10.53
CA ALA A 166 -3.98 0.53 -10.34
C ALA A 166 -4.68 0.58 -8.97
N MET A 167 -3.97 0.85 -7.87
CA MET A 167 -4.58 0.90 -6.54
C MET A 167 -5.47 2.14 -6.31
N HIS A 168 -5.49 3.09 -7.24
CA HIS A 168 -6.53 4.12 -7.29
C HIS A 168 -7.92 3.57 -7.69
N PHE A 169 -8.02 2.30 -8.13
CA PHE A 169 -9.26 1.69 -8.66
C PHE A 169 -10.06 0.83 -7.66
N GLN A 170 -9.64 0.72 -6.40
CA GLN A 170 -10.61 0.31 -5.37
C GLN A 170 -11.64 1.45 -5.26
N GLN A 171 -12.90 1.20 -5.64
CA GLN A 171 -13.97 2.23 -5.66
C GLN A 171 -14.03 3.09 -4.38
N ASN A 172 -13.51 2.61 -3.24
CA ASN A 172 -13.52 3.35 -1.98
C ASN A 172 -12.21 3.30 -1.14
N PHE A 173 -11.05 2.87 -1.68
CA PHE A 173 -9.76 3.13 -1.00
C PHE A 173 -9.09 4.32 -1.66
N LYS A 174 -9.10 5.46 -0.98
CA LYS A 174 -8.55 6.71 -1.50
C LYS A 174 -7.44 7.17 -0.58
N LEU A 175 -6.23 7.27 -1.13
CA LEU A 175 -5.06 7.86 -0.46
C LEU A 175 -5.39 9.20 0.21
N SER A 176 -6.16 10.05 -0.47
CA SER A 176 -6.54 11.38 0.02
C SER A 176 -7.49 11.36 1.22
N TYR A 177 -8.20 10.26 1.49
CA TYR A 177 -9.10 10.11 2.65
C TYR A 177 -8.50 9.19 3.74
N ASN A 178 -7.57 8.31 3.38
CA ASN A 178 -6.90 7.37 4.29
C ASN A 178 -5.45 7.78 4.57
N ARG A 179 -5.22 9.06 4.92
CA ARG A 179 -3.88 9.62 5.22
C ARG A 179 -3.39 9.34 6.65
N LYS A 180 -3.91 8.33 7.34
CA LYS A 180 -3.47 8.05 8.72
C LYS A 180 -2.08 7.42 8.73
N PHE A 181 -1.13 8.14 9.32
CA PHE A 181 0.19 7.66 9.66
C PHE A 181 0.07 6.71 10.84
N ASN A 182 0.67 5.52 10.72
CA ASN A 182 1.18 4.85 11.91
C ASN A 182 2.65 5.27 12.04
N CYS A 183 2.89 6.46 12.58
CA CYS A 183 4.16 6.70 13.24
C CYS A 183 4.16 5.77 14.45
N ARG A 184 4.94 4.68 14.38
CA ARG A 184 5.22 3.81 15.54
C ARG A 184 6.05 4.54 16.63
N TYR A 185 5.88 5.85 16.80
CA TYR A 185 6.60 6.70 17.73
C TYR A 185 5.70 7.68 18.50
N ASP A 186 4.40 7.40 18.60
CA ASP A 186 3.55 8.08 19.59
C ASP A 186 3.29 7.11 20.76
N ALA A 187 4.24 7.09 21.69
CA ALA A 187 4.13 6.54 23.03
C ALA A 187 4.47 7.63 24.04
#